data_AF-A0A842KMM9-F1
#
_entry.id   AF-A0A842KMM9-F1
#
_cell.length_a   1.000
_cell.length_b   1.000
_cell.length_c   1.000
_cell.angle_alpha   90.00
_cell.angle_beta   90.00
_cell.angle_gamma   90.00
#
_symmetry.space_group_name_H-M   'P 1'
#
loop_
_entity.id
_entity.type
_entity.pdbx_description
1 polymer ?
#
loop_
_entity_poly.entity_id
_entity_poly.type
_entity_poly.pdbx_seq_one_letter_code
_entity_poly.pdbx_strand_id
1 'polypeptide(L)'
;MGYRYVLVTAMLISYLVLQYPATASTTDEIQWLTPSEFTLYWGEQIKIGDYTVTAQDFSASKPVDLPDDYVILNIKSNTSRSWSAILALNHTTIPNETILDGLIKLTAINIVTGNNIPTPYATIEIALAKNSSVSKPIPWINSVLKVKRLPVQEAYIDEKVYIVSEVINLKDITLYNVHVNETIPEGFILDPDIEQTCWTFTLQPKSNRLCSYSIRALKPGTFVIPGMKLSIEHNGIIHSLQTNSSNIVIHGPYIEVNKSFSYHERGSESLLNITLLVNNTGDRAAYVQLRDQLPHKSKVISGNFTRSQVMHPGDVWVLEYSLLLNNSEYILIPGAKVTFIDSKKYSDSFETPAYIFNIEENYAEDKSTEEDLLYENTLSKTEDEKLENNDDKRKESQNIYSIKALKQSLISLIERAIGWRR
;
A
#
# COMPACT_ATOMS: atom_id res chain seq x y z
N MET A 1 -29.69 57.75 -32.20
CA MET A 1 -29.51 56.41 -32.80
C MET A 1 -28.85 55.37 -31.87
N GLY A 2 -28.43 55.68 -30.63
CA GLY A 2 -27.74 54.71 -29.75
C GLY A 2 -28.63 53.72 -28.98
N TYR A 3 -29.82 54.13 -28.53
CA TYR A 3 -30.64 53.30 -27.63
C TYR A 3 -31.35 52.12 -28.31
N ARG A 4 -31.62 52.20 -29.63
CA ARG A 4 -32.28 51.12 -30.37
C ARG A 4 -31.36 49.92 -30.61
N TYR A 5 -30.04 50.16 -30.74
CA TYR A 5 -29.08 49.07 -30.90
C TYR A 5 -28.82 48.34 -29.59
N VAL A 6 -28.81 49.02 -28.44
CA VAL A 6 -28.61 48.41 -27.12
C VAL A 6 -29.78 47.50 -26.73
N LEU A 7 -31.01 47.88 -27.07
CA LEU A 7 -32.19 47.06 -26.79
C LEU A 7 -32.27 45.82 -27.68
N VAL A 8 -31.86 45.94 -28.95
CA VAL A 8 -31.82 44.81 -29.88
C VAL A 8 -30.67 43.84 -29.54
N THR A 9 -29.50 44.33 -29.11
CA THR A 9 -28.41 43.46 -28.65
C THR A 9 -28.72 42.80 -27.32
N ALA A 10 -29.39 43.47 -26.38
CA ALA A 10 -29.85 42.86 -25.14
C ALA A 10 -30.92 41.78 -25.37
N MET A 11 -31.84 41.98 -26.33
CA MET A 11 -32.80 40.95 -26.72
C MET A 11 -32.15 39.76 -27.44
N LEU A 12 -31.11 39.98 -28.26
CA LEU A 12 -30.41 38.87 -28.93
C LEU A 12 -29.60 38.01 -27.95
N ILE A 13 -29.00 38.62 -26.92
CA ILE A 13 -28.27 37.90 -25.86
C ILE A 13 -29.26 37.16 -24.94
N SER A 14 -30.42 37.74 -24.65
CA SER A 14 -31.52 37.07 -23.94
C SER A 14 -32.09 35.87 -24.69
N TYR A 15 -32.15 35.94 -26.03
CA TYR A 15 -32.63 34.83 -26.86
C TYR A 15 -31.58 33.70 -26.99
N LEU A 16 -30.29 34.02 -26.93
CA LEU A 16 -29.22 33.02 -26.96
C LEU A 16 -29.06 32.23 -25.64
N VAL A 17 -29.47 32.80 -24.50
CA VAL A 17 -29.37 32.14 -23.18
C VAL A 17 -30.56 31.21 -22.88
N LEU A 18 -31.62 31.24 -23.71
CA LEU A 18 -32.82 30.41 -23.56
C LEU A 18 -32.82 29.10 -24.37
N GLN A 19 -31.70 28.74 -25.00
CA GLN A 19 -31.55 27.47 -25.75
C GLN A 19 -30.62 26.46 -25.07
N TYR A 20 -30.58 26.45 -23.73
CA TYR A 20 -30.13 25.24 -23.04
C TYR A 20 -31.26 24.20 -23.15
N PRO A 21 -31.01 22.99 -23.71
CA PRO A 21 -31.93 21.90 -23.50
C PRO A 21 -32.06 21.73 -21.99
N ALA A 22 -33.28 21.82 -21.49
CA ALA A 22 -33.59 21.32 -20.16
C ALA A 22 -33.15 19.85 -20.16
N THR A 23 -32.03 19.55 -19.53
CA THR A 23 -31.71 18.18 -19.13
C THR A 23 -32.80 17.78 -18.17
N ALA A 24 -33.81 17.08 -18.69
CA ALA A 24 -34.66 16.24 -17.89
C ALA A 24 -33.71 15.29 -17.15
N SER A 25 -33.65 15.42 -15.83
CA SER A 25 -33.15 14.33 -15.00
C SER A 25 -34.00 13.12 -15.36
N THR A 26 -33.42 12.16 -16.05
CA THR A 26 -34.00 10.82 -16.10
C THR A 26 -34.10 10.39 -14.65
N THR A 27 -35.33 10.38 -14.11
CA THR A 27 -35.61 9.51 -12.98
C THR A 27 -35.29 8.13 -13.49
N ASP A 28 -34.13 7.59 -13.11
CA ASP A 28 -33.79 6.19 -13.34
C ASP A 28 -34.91 5.39 -12.67
N GLU A 29 -35.88 4.95 -13.47
CA GLU A 29 -36.99 4.16 -13.00
C GLU A 29 -36.41 2.85 -12.48
N ILE A 30 -36.50 2.65 -11.16
CA ILE A 30 -35.92 1.49 -10.49
C ILE A 30 -36.57 0.24 -11.08
N GLN A 31 -35.80 -0.54 -11.83
CA GLN A 31 -36.26 -1.83 -12.33
C GLN A 31 -36.28 -2.84 -11.18
N TRP A 32 -37.42 -3.47 -10.95
CA TRP A 32 -37.61 -4.48 -9.91
C TRP A 32 -37.47 -5.90 -10.48
N LEU A 33 -36.91 -6.83 -9.70
CA LEU A 33 -37.02 -8.26 -9.93
C LEU A 33 -38.47 -8.71 -9.70
N THR A 34 -38.83 -9.89 -10.20
CA THR A 34 -40.15 -10.47 -10.00
C THR A 34 -40.47 -10.53 -8.49
N PRO A 35 -41.58 -9.93 -8.03
CA PRO A 35 -41.95 -9.92 -6.64
C PRO A 35 -42.20 -11.34 -6.12
N SER A 36 -41.85 -11.57 -4.86
CA SER A 36 -42.16 -12.80 -4.13
C SER A 36 -43.18 -12.48 -3.04
N GLU A 37 -44.25 -13.26 -2.98
CA GLU A 37 -45.33 -13.10 -2.01
C GLU A 37 -45.10 -13.99 -0.79
N PHE A 38 -45.32 -13.45 0.41
CA PHE A 38 -45.20 -14.17 1.67
C PHE A 38 -46.34 -13.79 2.62
N THR A 39 -46.82 -14.77 3.37
CA THR A 39 -47.70 -14.54 4.53
C THR A 39 -46.86 -14.60 5.80
N LEU A 40 -46.91 -13.54 6.60
CA LEU A 40 -46.20 -13.41 7.86
C LEU A 40 -47.20 -13.28 9.01
N TYR A 41 -47.12 -14.20 9.97
CA TYR A 41 -47.84 -14.09 11.25
C TYR A 41 -47.08 -13.16 12.22
N TRP A 42 -47.77 -12.64 13.24
CA TRP A 42 -47.15 -11.81 14.27
C TRP A 42 -45.92 -12.48 14.91
N GLY A 43 -44.77 -11.81 14.81
CA GLY A 43 -43.48 -12.23 15.34
C GLY A 43 -42.69 -13.10 14.35
N GLU A 44 -43.30 -13.52 13.25
CA GLU A 44 -42.63 -14.32 12.23
C GLU A 44 -41.64 -13.48 11.42
N GLN A 45 -40.61 -14.15 10.93
CA GLN A 45 -39.59 -13.57 10.08
C GLN A 45 -39.33 -14.44 8.85
N ILE A 46 -39.08 -13.79 7.73
CA ILE A 46 -38.63 -14.43 6.49
C ILE A 46 -37.28 -13.87 6.06
N LYS A 47 -36.54 -14.66 5.28
CA LYS A 47 -35.30 -14.22 4.65
C LYS A 47 -35.47 -14.19 3.14
N ILE A 48 -35.17 -13.05 2.53
CA ILE A 48 -35.20 -12.86 1.08
C ILE A 48 -33.94 -12.11 0.64
N GLY A 49 -33.11 -12.79 -0.17
CA GLY A 49 -31.76 -12.33 -0.49
C GLY A 49 -30.94 -12.06 0.79
N ASP A 50 -30.49 -10.82 0.91
CA ASP A 50 -29.69 -10.32 2.02
C ASP A 50 -30.51 -9.66 3.15
N TYR A 51 -31.84 -9.76 3.08
CA TYR A 51 -32.76 -9.11 4.01
C TYR A 51 -33.51 -10.13 4.86
N THR A 52 -33.75 -9.78 6.11
CA THR A 52 -34.69 -10.44 7.02
C THR A 52 -35.84 -9.48 7.29
N VAL A 53 -37.06 -9.90 6.99
CA VAL A 53 -38.28 -9.11 7.22
C VAL A 53 -39.08 -9.78 8.32
N THR A 54 -39.42 -9.02 9.35
CA THR A 54 -40.15 -9.49 10.53
C THR A 54 -41.46 -8.73 10.66
N ALA A 55 -42.58 -9.45 10.87
CA ALA A 55 -43.85 -8.84 11.26
C ALA A 55 -43.79 -8.50 12.75
N GLN A 56 -43.42 -7.25 13.04
CA GLN A 56 -43.12 -6.77 14.38
C GLN A 56 -44.40 -6.60 15.21
N ASP A 57 -45.44 -6.02 14.62
CA ASP A 57 -46.68 -5.67 15.30
C ASP A 57 -47.83 -5.47 14.31
N PHE A 58 -49.07 -5.43 14.82
CA PHE A 58 -50.30 -5.22 14.05
C PHE A 58 -51.17 -4.15 14.70
N SER A 59 -52.16 -3.62 13.97
CA SER A 59 -53.22 -2.81 14.57
C SER A 59 -53.91 -3.58 15.69
N ALA A 60 -54.28 -2.86 16.76
CA ALA A 60 -55.00 -3.44 17.87
C ALA A 60 -56.37 -3.96 17.42
N SER A 61 -56.74 -5.17 17.86
CA SER A 61 -58.04 -5.77 17.54
C SER A 61 -59.19 -4.88 18.02
N LYS A 62 -60.13 -4.60 17.11
CA LYS A 62 -61.34 -3.83 17.40
C LYS A 62 -62.58 -4.74 17.41
N PRO A 63 -63.65 -4.38 18.15
CA PRO A 63 -64.92 -5.14 18.14
C PRO A 63 -65.65 -5.08 16.79
N VAL A 64 -65.34 -4.06 15.98
CA VAL A 64 -65.89 -3.85 14.64
C VAL A 64 -64.71 -3.81 13.68
N ASP A 65 -64.77 -4.64 12.64
CA ASP A 65 -63.77 -4.68 11.58
C ASP A 65 -63.82 -3.35 10.80
N LEU A 66 -62.74 -2.59 10.90
CA LEU A 66 -62.57 -1.33 10.21
C LEU A 66 -61.44 -1.51 9.19
N PRO A 67 -61.56 -0.93 7.99
CA PRO A 67 -60.56 -1.08 6.94
C PRO A 67 -59.24 -0.31 7.22
N ASP A 68 -59.00 0.12 8.46
CA ASP A 68 -57.84 0.91 8.89
C ASP A 68 -56.73 0.06 9.52
N ASP A 69 -56.80 -1.26 9.36
CA ASP A 69 -55.79 -2.19 9.84
C ASP A 69 -54.43 -1.97 9.19
N TYR A 70 -53.38 -2.16 10.00
CA TYR A 70 -51.99 -1.98 9.57
C TYR A 70 -51.09 -3.07 10.14
N VAL A 71 -49.95 -3.26 9.46
CA VAL A 71 -48.84 -4.10 9.92
C VAL A 71 -47.59 -3.26 10.07
N ILE A 72 -46.86 -3.46 11.18
CA ILE A 72 -45.53 -2.90 11.41
C ILE A 72 -44.49 -3.97 11.07
N LEU A 73 -43.61 -3.64 10.14
CA LEU A 73 -42.53 -4.50 9.70
C LEU A 73 -41.19 -3.96 10.19
N ASN A 74 -40.32 -4.86 10.62
CA ASN A 74 -38.92 -4.59 10.87
C ASN A 74 -38.08 -5.31 9.81
N ILE A 75 -37.22 -4.57 9.11
CA ILE A 75 -36.42 -5.11 8.01
C ILE A 75 -34.97 -4.95 8.39
N LYS A 76 -34.23 -6.05 8.45
CA LYS A 76 -32.80 -6.06 8.76
C LYS A 76 -31.99 -6.57 7.59
N SER A 77 -30.96 -5.85 7.17
CA SER A 77 -29.99 -6.36 6.21
C SER A 77 -28.92 -7.22 6.90
N ASN A 78 -28.27 -8.09 6.13
CA ASN A 78 -27.05 -8.80 6.53
C ASN A 78 -25.89 -7.86 6.93
N THR A 79 -25.96 -6.58 6.55
CA THR A 79 -25.00 -5.52 6.83
C THR A 79 -25.35 -4.67 8.05
N SER A 80 -26.28 -5.14 8.90
CA SER A 80 -26.73 -4.48 10.14
C SER A 80 -27.50 -3.16 9.96
N ARG A 81 -28.00 -2.86 8.75
CA ARG A 81 -29.02 -1.82 8.58
C ARG A 81 -30.37 -2.35 9.06
N SER A 82 -31.16 -1.49 9.68
CA SER A 82 -32.52 -1.81 10.09
C SER A 82 -33.46 -0.69 9.66
N TRP A 83 -34.58 -1.05 9.06
CA TRP A 83 -35.68 -0.15 8.73
C TRP A 83 -36.94 -0.61 9.44
N SER A 84 -37.87 0.31 9.65
CA SER A 84 -39.23 -0.01 10.06
C SER A 84 -40.20 0.55 9.03
N ALA A 85 -41.24 -0.21 8.72
CA ALA A 85 -42.29 0.18 7.80
C ALA A 85 -43.65 -0.06 8.44
N ILE A 86 -44.62 0.80 8.14
CA ILE A 86 -46.03 0.61 8.50
C ILE A 86 -46.81 0.59 7.19
N LEU A 87 -47.56 -0.48 6.94
CA LEU A 87 -48.34 -0.66 5.72
C LEU A 87 -49.81 -0.88 6.06
N ALA A 88 -50.72 -0.31 5.26
CA ALA A 88 -52.18 -0.45 5.39
C ALA A 88 -52.85 -0.46 4.00
N LEU A 89 -53.95 -1.20 3.81
CA LEU A 89 -54.57 -1.37 2.48
C LEU A 89 -55.55 -0.25 2.10
N ASN A 90 -56.30 0.28 3.08
CA ASN A 90 -57.41 1.20 2.85
C ASN A 90 -57.34 2.42 3.78
N HIS A 91 -56.13 2.87 4.11
CA HIS A 91 -55.89 4.01 4.98
C HIS A 91 -55.48 5.24 4.17
N THR A 92 -56.01 6.42 4.50
CA THR A 92 -55.71 7.68 3.76
C THR A 92 -54.31 8.21 4.02
N THR A 93 -53.76 7.95 5.22
CA THR A 93 -52.43 8.42 5.65
C THR A 93 -51.32 7.37 5.55
N ILE A 94 -51.64 6.08 5.62
CA ILE A 94 -50.63 5.00 5.66
C ILE A 94 -50.69 4.28 4.31
N PRO A 95 -49.61 4.29 3.53
CA PRO A 95 -49.60 3.66 2.23
C PRO A 95 -49.60 2.12 2.36
N ASN A 96 -50.08 1.45 1.32
CA ASN A 96 -49.98 0.00 1.20
C ASN A 96 -48.61 -0.47 0.71
N GLU A 97 -47.77 0.44 0.22
CA GLU A 97 -46.42 0.13 -0.25
C GLU A 97 -45.36 1.08 0.32
N THR A 98 -44.13 0.60 0.38
CA THR A 98 -42.96 1.41 0.68
C THR A 98 -41.74 0.94 -0.09
N ILE A 99 -40.85 1.87 -0.39
CA ILE A 99 -39.56 1.61 -1.01
C ILE A 99 -38.47 2.05 -0.03
N LEU A 100 -37.62 1.10 0.38
CA LEU A 100 -36.53 1.35 1.31
C LEU A 100 -35.21 1.48 0.54
N ASP A 101 -34.63 2.68 0.62
CA ASP A 101 -33.35 3.06 0.00
C ASP A 101 -33.24 2.76 -1.51
N GLY A 102 -34.36 2.58 -2.21
CA GLY A 102 -34.36 2.16 -3.62
C GLY A 102 -33.88 0.72 -3.86
N LEU A 103 -33.78 -0.10 -2.81
CA LEU A 103 -33.22 -1.45 -2.86
C LEU A 103 -34.27 -2.55 -2.72
N ILE A 104 -35.27 -2.32 -1.86
CA ILE A 104 -36.36 -3.25 -1.57
C ILE A 104 -37.68 -2.49 -1.60
N LYS A 105 -38.66 -3.04 -2.32
CA LYS A 105 -40.04 -2.59 -2.33
C LYS A 105 -40.89 -3.62 -1.58
N LEU A 106 -41.71 -3.14 -0.65
CA LEU A 106 -42.66 -3.93 0.11
C LEU A 106 -44.07 -3.44 -0.24
N THR A 107 -44.97 -4.35 -0.54
CA THR A 107 -46.38 -4.05 -0.83
C THR A 107 -47.25 -4.98 0.00
N ALA A 108 -48.11 -4.43 0.86
CA ALA A 108 -49.13 -5.20 1.55
C ALA A 108 -50.24 -5.57 0.55
N ILE A 109 -50.61 -6.85 0.54
CA ILE A 109 -51.69 -7.42 -0.27
C ILE A 109 -52.91 -7.72 0.60
N ASN A 110 -52.67 -8.26 1.80
CA ASN A 110 -53.71 -8.58 2.76
C ASN A 110 -53.20 -8.28 4.18
N ILE A 111 -54.08 -7.78 5.06
CA ILE A 111 -53.81 -7.58 6.48
C ILE A 111 -55.04 -8.07 7.23
N VAL A 112 -54.85 -9.04 8.11
CA VAL A 112 -55.94 -9.69 8.84
C VAL A 112 -55.69 -9.56 10.32
N THR A 113 -56.54 -8.80 11.00
CA THR A 113 -56.53 -8.65 12.46
C THR A 113 -57.93 -8.91 13.03
N GLY A 114 -58.08 -8.84 14.37
CA GLY A 114 -59.38 -8.92 15.02
C GLY A 114 -59.46 -9.96 16.14
N ASN A 115 -60.50 -9.84 16.97
CA ASN A 115 -60.66 -10.66 18.18
C ASN A 115 -60.95 -12.15 17.89
N ASN A 116 -61.44 -12.46 16.69
CA ASN A 116 -61.73 -13.84 16.26
C ASN A 116 -60.57 -14.46 15.47
N ILE A 117 -59.44 -13.75 15.33
CA ILE A 117 -58.26 -14.22 14.62
C ILE A 117 -57.24 -14.73 15.66
N PRO A 118 -56.87 -16.02 15.64
CA PRO A 118 -55.95 -16.59 16.62
C PRO A 118 -54.58 -15.89 16.65
N THR A 119 -54.06 -15.55 15.47
CA THR A 119 -52.82 -14.79 15.30
C THR A 119 -52.96 -13.88 14.08
N PRO A 120 -52.86 -12.55 14.25
CA PRO A 120 -52.83 -11.62 13.13
C PRO A 120 -51.74 -11.96 12.11
N TYR A 121 -52.03 -11.70 10.84
CA TYR A 121 -51.08 -11.93 9.76
C TYR A 121 -51.24 -10.93 8.63
N ALA A 122 -50.17 -10.76 7.85
CA ALA A 122 -50.17 -9.97 6.63
C ALA A 122 -49.57 -10.76 5.47
N THR A 123 -50.16 -10.62 4.29
CA THR A 123 -49.58 -11.09 3.03
C THR A 123 -48.88 -9.91 2.37
N ILE A 124 -47.59 -10.06 2.09
CA ILE A 124 -46.72 -9.00 1.60
C ILE A 124 -45.97 -9.49 0.36
N GLU A 125 -46.03 -8.70 -0.70
CA GLU A 125 -45.15 -8.82 -1.84
C GLU A 125 -43.84 -8.07 -1.61
N ILE A 126 -42.73 -8.73 -1.92
CA ILE A 126 -41.39 -8.18 -1.79
C ILE A 126 -40.69 -8.24 -3.13
N ALA A 127 -40.28 -7.08 -3.65
CA ALA A 127 -39.48 -6.96 -4.86
C ALA A 127 -38.09 -6.39 -4.54
N LEU A 128 -37.04 -6.98 -5.11
CA LEU A 128 -35.66 -6.50 -5.00
C LEU A 128 -35.25 -5.74 -6.26
N ALA A 129 -34.46 -4.68 -6.16
CA ALA A 129 -34.01 -3.92 -7.32
C ALA A 129 -33.06 -4.73 -8.23
N LYS A 130 -33.30 -4.71 -9.55
CA LYS A 130 -32.57 -5.46 -10.59
C LYS A 130 -31.15 -4.97 -10.82
N ASN A 131 -30.91 -3.66 -10.64
CA ASN A 131 -29.58 -3.04 -10.66
C ASN A 131 -29.02 -2.87 -9.26
N SER A 132 -29.09 -3.93 -8.46
CA SER A 132 -28.32 -4.02 -7.21
C SER A 132 -26.84 -4.26 -7.52
N SER A 133 -26.16 -3.34 -8.22
CA SER A 133 -24.80 -3.02 -7.82
C SER A 133 -24.95 -2.43 -6.42
N VAL A 134 -24.99 -3.31 -5.42
CA VAL A 134 -25.13 -3.00 -4.00
C VAL A 134 -24.33 -1.74 -3.74
N SER A 135 -25.00 -0.59 -3.64
CA SER A 135 -24.34 0.59 -3.11
C SER A 135 -23.98 0.15 -1.71
N LYS A 136 -22.69 -0.11 -1.51
CA LYS A 136 -22.20 -0.66 -0.24
C LYS A 136 -22.80 0.21 0.85
N PRO A 137 -23.52 -0.37 1.81
CA PRO A 137 -24.13 0.43 2.84
C PRO A 137 -23.04 1.28 3.47
N ILE A 138 -23.21 2.61 3.48
CA ILE A 138 -22.25 3.53 4.08
C ILE A 138 -21.99 3.01 5.50
N PRO A 139 -20.77 2.55 5.81
CA PRO A 139 -20.44 2.00 7.13
C PRO A 139 -20.92 2.96 8.23
N TRP A 140 -21.54 2.45 9.30
CA TRP A 140 -22.09 3.28 10.40
C TRP A 140 -21.12 4.37 10.85
N ILE A 141 -19.84 4.02 10.94
CA ILE A 141 -18.76 4.92 11.34
C ILE A 141 -18.63 6.15 10.43
N ASN A 142 -18.91 6.03 9.13
CA ASN A 142 -18.89 7.16 8.18
C ASN A 142 -20.07 8.13 8.39
N SER A 143 -21.12 7.70 9.10
CA SER A 143 -22.24 8.57 9.50
C SER A 143 -22.02 9.27 10.84
N VAL A 144 -20.98 8.87 11.58
CA VAL A 144 -20.68 9.31 12.96
C VAL A 144 -19.40 10.12 13.02
N LEU A 145 -18.39 9.72 12.27
CA LEU A 145 -17.08 10.37 12.21
C LEU A 145 -16.80 10.87 10.81
N LYS A 146 -16.19 12.05 10.73
CA LYS A 146 -15.57 12.57 9.51
C LYS A 146 -14.09 12.78 9.77
N VAL A 147 -13.26 12.32 8.84
CA VAL A 147 -11.81 12.57 8.89
C VAL A 147 -11.44 13.50 7.74
N LYS A 148 -10.66 14.54 8.04
CA LYS A 148 -9.98 15.36 7.03
C LYS A 148 -8.48 15.18 7.19
N ARG A 149 -7.75 15.01 6.09
CA ARG A 149 -6.28 14.94 6.10
C ARG A 149 -5.75 16.16 5.34
N LEU A 150 -4.76 16.86 5.89
CA LEU A 150 -4.10 17.94 5.17
C LEU A 150 -3.23 17.35 4.06
N PRO A 151 -3.30 17.87 2.83
CA PRO A 151 -2.50 17.36 1.73
C PRO A 151 -1.04 17.77 1.90
N VAL A 152 -0.13 16.82 1.72
CA VAL A 152 1.28 17.10 1.41
C VAL A 152 1.59 16.37 0.11
N GLN A 153 1.92 17.14 -0.93
CA GLN A 153 2.15 16.59 -2.26
C GLN A 153 3.64 16.47 -2.57
N GLU A 154 4.46 17.36 -2.02
CA GLU A 154 5.87 17.49 -2.36
C GLU A 154 6.67 17.92 -1.13
N ALA A 155 7.91 17.45 -1.02
CA ALA A 155 8.89 17.90 -0.03
C ALA A 155 10.31 17.67 -0.53
N TYR A 156 11.29 18.34 0.09
CA TYR A 156 12.71 18.01 -0.10
C TYR A 156 13.17 16.93 0.87
N ILE A 157 14.21 16.17 0.51
CA ILE A 157 14.70 15.03 1.30
C ILE A 157 15.11 15.38 2.74
N ASP A 158 15.63 16.58 2.99
CA ASP A 158 16.01 17.05 4.32
C ASP A 158 14.89 17.75 5.10
N GLU A 159 13.77 18.04 4.42
CA GLU A 159 12.60 18.71 5.00
C GLU A 159 11.76 17.75 5.83
N LYS A 160 11.04 18.30 6.82
CA LYS A 160 10.05 17.55 7.59
C LYS A 160 8.73 17.55 6.86
N VAL A 161 8.17 16.36 6.64
CA VAL A 161 6.82 16.18 6.12
C VAL A 161 5.86 16.09 7.31
N TYR A 162 4.96 17.06 7.45
CA TYR A 162 3.95 17.07 8.50
C TYR A 162 2.68 16.37 8.04
N ILE A 163 2.34 15.26 8.68
CA ILE A 163 1.08 14.57 8.46
C ILE A 163 0.10 15.02 9.53
N VAL A 164 -1.02 15.60 9.11
CA VAL A 164 -2.05 16.13 10.01
C VAL A 164 -3.42 15.60 9.59
N SER A 165 -4.08 14.94 10.52
CA SER A 165 -5.43 14.39 10.38
C SER A 165 -6.35 15.00 11.43
N GLU A 166 -7.48 15.55 10.99
CA GLU A 166 -8.57 16.07 11.82
C GLU A 166 -9.69 15.04 11.89
N VAL A 167 -9.98 14.53 13.08
CA VAL A 167 -11.09 13.61 13.36
C VAL A 167 -12.23 14.39 13.97
N ILE A 168 -13.43 14.33 13.39
CA ILE A 168 -14.58 15.16 13.74
C ILE A 168 -15.75 14.27 14.14
N ASN A 169 -16.32 14.52 15.31
CA ASN A 169 -17.57 13.91 15.75
C ASN A 169 -18.76 14.62 15.10
N LEU A 170 -19.56 13.91 14.33
CA LEU A 170 -20.75 14.45 13.67
C LEU A 170 -22.01 14.35 14.55
N LYS A 171 -21.96 13.62 15.66
CA LYS A 171 -23.11 13.35 16.52
C LYS A 171 -23.12 14.26 17.75
N ASP A 172 -24.29 14.30 18.37
CA ASP A 172 -24.58 15.02 19.62
C ASP A 172 -24.29 14.16 20.88
N ILE A 173 -23.51 13.08 20.71
CA ILE A 173 -23.11 12.15 21.77
C ILE A 173 -21.59 12.10 21.89
N THR A 174 -21.09 11.85 23.10
CA THR A 174 -19.66 11.64 23.34
C THR A 174 -19.23 10.29 22.78
N LEU A 175 -18.11 10.26 22.06
CA LEU A 175 -17.50 9.05 21.52
C LEU A 175 -16.28 8.68 22.38
N TYR A 176 -16.34 7.54 23.06
CA TYR A 176 -15.24 7.05 23.90
C TYR A 176 -14.31 6.14 23.11
N ASN A 177 -13.05 6.06 23.53
CA ASN A 177 -12.07 5.11 23.01
C ASN A 177 -11.96 5.12 21.47
N VAL A 178 -11.88 6.32 20.88
CA VAL A 178 -11.55 6.45 19.47
C VAL A 178 -10.07 6.11 19.31
N HIS A 179 -9.79 5.01 18.62
CA HIS A 179 -8.44 4.55 18.34
C HIS A 179 -8.02 4.99 16.95
N VAL A 180 -6.85 5.61 16.85
CA VAL A 180 -6.22 6.03 15.60
C VAL A 180 -4.87 5.35 15.51
N ASN A 181 -4.59 4.76 14.35
CA ASN A 181 -3.32 4.13 14.05
C ASN A 181 -2.84 4.59 12.66
N GLU A 182 -1.71 5.29 12.63
CA GLU A 182 -1.01 5.70 11.42
C GLU A 182 0.20 4.80 11.18
N THR A 183 0.42 4.46 9.91
CA THR A 183 1.55 3.63 9.49
C THR A 183 2.59 4.52 8.82
N ILE A 184 3.84 4.38 9.24
CA ILE A 184 4.97 5.06 8.61
C ILE A 184 5.25 4.34 7.27
N PRO A 185 5.28 5.07 6.14
CA PRO A 185 5.61 4.46 4.85
C PRO A 185 7.06 3.98 4.80
N GLU A 186 7.32 2.97 3.97
CA GLU A 186 8.68 2.56 3.66
C GLU A 186 9.49 3.72 3.06
N GLY A 187 10.76 3.85 3.45
CA GLY A 187 11.62 4.95 3.02
C GLY A 187 11.46 6.23 3.84
N PHE A 188 10.70 6.20 4.94
CA PHE A 188 10.59 7.29 5.90
C PHE A 188 10.95 6.86 7.31
N ILE A 189 11.36 7.83 8.12
CA ILE A 189 11.53 7.73 9.57
C ILE A 189 10.71 8.81 10.26
N LEU A 190 10.35 8.60 11.52
CA LEU A 190 9.73 9.64 12.35
C LEU A 190 10.74 10.77 12.63
N ASP A 191 10.23 12.00 12.72
CA ASP A 191 11.03 13.16 13.09
C ASP A 191 10.16 14.17 13.86
N PRO A 192 10.28 14.30 15.20
CA PRO A 192 11.30 13.70 16.06
C PRO A 192 11.10 12.20 16.26
N ASP A 193 12.11 11.49 16.79
CA ASP A 193 12.10 10.04 17.14
C ASP A 193 11.10 9.69 18.27
N ILE A 194 9.89 10.26 18.26
CA ILE A 194 8.82 10.01 19.23
C ILE A 194 7.81 9.07 18.58
N GLU A 195 7.67 7.87 19.14
CA GLU A 195 6.73 6.83 18.70
C GLU A 195 5.27 7.18 19.04
N GLN A 196 4.71 8.24 18.45
CA GLN A 196 3.29 8.58 18.62
C GLN A 196 2.60 8.68 17.26
N THR A 197 2.41 7.52 16.62
CA THR A 197 1.49 7.34 15.48
C THR A 197 0.19 6.61 15.88
N CYS A 198 0.08 6.24 17.16
CA CYS A 198 -1.08 5.60 17.75
C CYS A 198 -1.69 6.51 18.82
N TRP A 199 -2.97 6.86 18.67
CA TRP A 199 -3.68 7.68 19.64
C TRP A 199 -4.96 7.00 20.10
N THR A 200 -5.29 7.17 21.37
CA THR A 200 -6.59 6.80 21.93
C THR A 200 -7.15 8.00 22.66
N PHE A 201 -8.37 8.43 22.32
CA PHE A 201 -8.98 9.61 22.93
C PHE A 201 -10.50 9.54 22.96
N THR A 202 -11.09 10.41 23.80
CA THR A 202 -12.52 10.68 23.84
C THR A 202 -12.83 11.93 23.01
N LEU A 203 -13.88 11.88 22.21
CA LEU A 203 -14.31 12.98 21.35
C LEU A 203 -15.69 13.48 21.81
N GLN A 204 -15.75 14.75 22.25
CA GLN A 204 -16.98 15.38 22.73
C GLN A 204 -17.99 15.60 21.58
N PRO A 205 -19.29 15.80 21.88
CA PRO A 205 -20.31 16.13 20.88
C PRO A 205 -19.85 17.27 19.97
N LYS A 206 -20.03 17.11 18.65
CA LYS A 206 -19.68 18.11 17.61
C LYS A 206 -18.24 18.65 17.66
N SER A 207 -17.33 18.00 18.39
CA SER A 207 -15.94 18.43 18.54
C SER A 207 -15.01 17.74 17.54
N ASN A 208 -13.78 18.23 17.45
CA ASN A 208 -12.71 17.65 16.65
C ASN A 208 -11.46 17.35 17.48
N ARG A 209 -10.59 16.49 16.94
CA ARG A 209 -9.26 16.19 17.47
C ARG A 209 -8.26 16.19 16.33
N LEU A 210 -7.14 16.89 16.54
CA LEU A 210 -5.99 16.83 15.63
C LEU A 210 -5.06 15.69 16.07
N CYS A 211 -4.73 14.83 15.12
CA CYS A 211 -3.68 13.82 15.23
C CYS A 211 -2.59 14.22 14.24
N SER A 212 -1.37 14.45 14.72
CA SER A 212 -0.28 14.92 13.89
C SER A 212 1.03 14.26 14.24
N TYR A 213 1.82 13.95 13.22
CA TYR A 213 3.17 13.46 13.33
C TYR A 213 3.99 14.00 12.16
N SER A 214 5.31 13.94 12.26
CA SER A 214 6.19 14.33 11.17
C SER A 214 7.16 13.22 10.83
N ILE A 215 7.48 13.13 9.55
CA ILE A 215 8.37 12.13 8.97
C ILE A 215 9.43 12.81 8.12
N ARG A 216 10.58 12.15 7.95
CA ARG A 216 11.63 12.54 7.02
C ARG A 216 11.93 11.37 6.08
N ALA A 217 12.13 11.69 4.79
CA ALA A 217 12.47 10.70 3.79
C ALA A 217 13.94 10.28 3.88
N LEU A 218 14.22 9.04 3.53
CA LEU A 218 15.58 8.48 3.48
C LEU A 218 16.19 8.54 2.06
N LYS A 219 15.35 8.73 1.04
CA LYS A 219 15.75 8.83 -0.37
C LYS A 219 14.70 9.64 -1.16
N PRO A 220 15.09 10.29 -2.27
CA PRO A 220 14.11 10.94 -3.14
C PRO A 220 13.30 9.90 -3.90
N GLY A 221 12.18 10.33 -4.47
CA GLY A 221 11.26 9.49 -5.23
C GLY A 221 9.80 9.77 -4.92
N THR A 222 8.91 8.98 -5.53
CA THR A 222 7.47 9.05 -5.26
C THR A 222 7.09 7.96 -4.28
N PHE A 223 6.39 8.32 -3.21
CA PHE A 223 5.97 7.41 -2.16
C PHE A 223 4.47 7.49 -1.92
N VAL A 224 3.91 6.38 -1.46
CA VAL A 224 2.51 6.31 -1.03
C VAL A 224 2.45 6.49 0.48
N ILE A 225 1.83 7.57 0.94
CA ILE A 225 1.43 7.73 2.33
C ILE A 225 0.16 6.90 2.56
N PRO A 226 0.20 5.86 3.42
CA PRO A 226 -0.98 5.06 3.73
C PRO A 226 -2.07 5.93 4.34
N GLY A 227 -3.32 5.58 4.07
CA GLY A 227 -4.44 6.22 4.76
C GLY A 227 -4.47 5.85 6.25
N MET A 228 -4.83 6.84 7.07
CA MET A 228 -5.15 6.68 8.49
C MET A 228 -6.14 5.54 8.72
N LYS A 229 -5.86 4.68 9.72
CA LYS A 229 -6.81 3.71 10.24
C LYS A 229 -7.41 4.24 11.52
N LEU A 230 -8.73 4.14 11.63
CA LEU A 230 -9.49 4.55 12.80
C LEU A 230 -10.42 3.40 13.20
N SER A 231 -10.56 3.15 14.49
CA SER A 231 -11.57 2.24 15.03
C SER A 231 -12.22 2.77 16.30
N ILE A 232 -13.46 2.33 16.52
CA ILE A 232 -14.23 2.60 17.74
C ILE A 232 -15.10 1.39 18.04
N GLU A 233 -15.20 1.03 19.32
CA GLU A 233 -16.16 0.04 19.78
C GLU A 233 -17.48 0.71 20.16
N HIS A 234 -18.59 0.23 19.60
CA HIS A 234 -19.93 0.69 19.94
C HIS A 234 -20.86 -0.53 20.05
N ASN A 235 -21.56 -0.67 21.19
CA ASN A 235 -22.45 -1.79 21.50
C ASN A 235 -21.80 -3.18 21.30
N GLY A 236 -20.52 -3.31 21.68
CA GLY A 236 -19.75 -4.55 21.54
C GLY A 236 -19.27 -4.86 20.11
N ILE A 237 -19.48 -3.94 19.15
CA ILE A 237 -19.04 -4.08 17.77
C ILE A 237 -17.93 -3.08 17.48
N ILE A 238 -16.80 -3.57 16.96
CA ILE A 238 -15.71 -2.71 16.49
C ILE A 238 -16.04 -2.23 15.08
N HIS A 239 -16.22 -0.92 14.95
CA HIS A 239 -16.35 -0.26 13.66
C HIS A 239 -15.00 0.32 13.25
N SER A 240 -14.62 0.17 11.98
CA SER A 240 -13.37 0.68 11.44
C SER A 240 -13.57 1.55 10.21
N LEU A 241 -12.74 2.57 10.09
CA LEU A 241 -12.65 3.50 8.97
C LEU A 241 -11.20 3.54 8.51
N GLN A 242 -10.98 3.52 7.21
CA GLN A 242 -9.68 3.79 6.62
C GLN A 242 -9.82 4.95 5.62
N THR A 243 -8.97 5.95 5.74
CA THR A 243 -8.91 7.05 4.77
C THR A 243 -8.17 6.60 3.50
N ASN A 244 -8.30 7.38 2.43
CA ASN A 244 -7.55 7.10 1.20
C ASN A 244 -6.06 7.33 1.42
N SER A 245 -5.24 6.56 0.73
CA SER A 245 -3.82 6.87 0.59
C SER A 245 -3.61 8.12 -0.27
N SER A 246 -2.42 8.71 -0.16
CA SER A 246 -2.01 9.87 -0.95
C SER A 246 -0.56 9.71 -1.40
N ASN A 247 -0.22 10.27 -2.55
CA ASN A 247 1.15 10.27 -3.05
C ASN A 247 1.89 11.50 -2.57
N ILE A 248 3.18 11.34 -2.26
CA ILE A 248 4.12 12.43 -2.01
C ILE A 248 5.36 12.26 -2.88
N VAL A 249 5.84 13.35 -3.45
CA VAL A 249 7.08 13.41 -4.21
C VAL A 249 8.17 14.01 -3.33
N ILE A 250 9.25 13.27 -3.14
CA ILE A 250 10.43 13.71 -2.41
C ILE A 250 11.52 14.05 -3.42
N HIS A 251 11.96 15.31 -3.37
CA HIS A 251 13.00 15.83 -4.26
C HIS A 251 14.37 15.82 -3.57
N GLY A 252 15.40 15.52 -4.35
CA GLY A 252 16.78 15.54 -3.87
C GLY A 252 17.73 14.76 -4.77
N PRO A 253 19.04 15.00 -4.65
CA PRO A 253 20.03 14.11 -5.23
C PRO A 253 20.07 12.78 -4.47
N TYR A 254 20.48 11.71 -5.15
CA TYR A 254 20.74 10.43 -4.50
C TYR A 254 21.89 9.74 -5.20
N ILE A 255 23.02 9.67 -4.51
CA ILE A 255 24.27 9.19 -5.08
C ILE A 255 24.48 7.73 -4.68
N GLU A 256 24.53 6.86 -5.66
CA GLU A 256 24.86 5.44 -5.50
C GLU A 256 26.26 5.18 -6.04
N VAL A 257 27.07 4.45 -5.26
CA VAL A 257 28.41 4.06 -5.67
C VAL A 257 28.58 2.56 -5.52
N ASN A 258 28.80 1.89 -6.65
CA ASN A 258 29.11 0.46 -6.70
C ASN A 258 30.60 0.28 -6.95
N LYS A 259 31.30 -0.28 -5.97
CA LYS A 259 32.71 -0.64 -6.07
C LYS A 259 32.84 -2.11 -6.45
N SER A 260 33.58 -2.39 -7.51
CA SER A 260 33.92 -3.74 -7.96
C SER A 260 35.42 -3.84 -8.23
N PHE A 261 35.91 -5.08 -8.33
CA PHE A 261 37.32 -5.32 -8.57
C PHE A 261 37.56 -6.62 -9.35
N SER A 262 38.69 -6.67 -10.05
CA SER A 262 39.24 -7.89 -10.65
C SER A 262 40.66 -8.12 -10.17
N TYR A 263 40.98 -9.36 -9.82
CA TYR A 263 42.28 -9.76 -9.31
C TYR A 263 42.95 -10.73 -10.29
N HIS A 264 44.22 -10.48 -10.62
CA HIS A 264 45.02 -11.32 -11.50
C HIS A 264 46.41 -11.53 -10.92
N GLU A 265 46.73 -12.76 -10.58
CA GLU A 265 48.06 -13.13 -10.12
C GLU A 265 49.03 -13.28 -11.31
N ARG A 266 50.22 -12.68 -11.20
CA ARG A 266 51.29 -12.77 -12.20
C ARG A 266 52.62 -13.06 -11.51
N GLY A 267 52.82 -14.33 -11.16
CA GLY A 267 54.07 -14.77 -10.52
C GLY A 267 54.27 -14.07 -9.17
N SER A 268 55.33 -13.25 -9.03
CA SER A 268 55.62 -12.50 -7.80
C SER A 268 54.83 -11.21 -7.62
N GLU A 269 54.03 -10.82 -8.61
CA GLU A 269 53.29 -9.56 -8.64
C GLU A 269 51.81 -9.83 -8.91
N SER A 270 50.94 -9.26 -8.08
CA SER A 270 49.49 -9.40 -8.26
C SER A 270 48.86 -8.08 -8.68
N LEU A 271 48.04 -8.13 -9.73
CA LEU A 271 47.34 -6.98 -10.28
C LEU A 271 45.92 -6.93 -9.73
N LEU A 272 45.53 -5.79 -9.15
CA LEU A 272 44.18 -5.51 -8.72
C LEU A 272 43.62 -4.32 -9.51
N ASN A 273 42.60 -4.56 -10.33
CA ASN A 273 41.87 -3.49 -11.01
C ASN A 273 40.63 -3.15 -10.18
N ILE A 274 40.44 -1.87 -9.88
CA ILE A 274 39.28 -1.35 -9.17
C ILE A 274 38.44 -0.54 -10.15
N THR A 275 37.13 -0.75 -10.10
CA THR A 275 36.14 0.03 -10.84
C THR A 275 35.10 0.55 -9.85
N LEU A 276 34.89 1.87 -9.82
CA LEU A 276 33.78 2.49 -9.10
C LEU A 276 32.80 3.10 -10.10
N LEU A 277 31.58 2.59 -10.08
CA LEU A 277 30.46 3.13 -10.84
C LEU A 277 29.67 4.08 -9.93
N VAL A 278 29.64 5.36 -10.29
CA VAL A 278 28.93 6.40 -9.55
C VAL A 278 27.72 6.84 -10.36
N ASN A 279 26.54 6.82 -9.74
CA ASN A 279 25.28 7.17 -10.37
C ASN A 279 24.50 8.17 -9.50
N ASN A 280 23.90 9.18 -10.12
CA ASN A 280 22.90 10.02 -9.45
C ASN A 280 21.50 9.56 -9.86
N THR A 281 20.87 8.72 -9.04
CA THR A 281 19.52 8.22 -9.27
C THR A 281 18.43 9.15 -8.70
N GLY A 282 18.84 10.22 -8.02
CA GLY A 282 17.93 11.28 -7.58
C GLY A 282 17.47 12.19 -8.72
N ASP A 283 16.56 13.10 -8.41
CA ASP A 283 15.95 14.00 -9.39
C ASP A 283 16.50 15.43 -9.34
N ARG A 284 17.56 15.65 -8.57
CA ARG A 284 18.30 16.91 -8.48
C ARG A 284 19.79 16.70 -8.75
N ALA A 285 20.42 17.74 -9.29
CA ALA A 285 21.85 17.74 -9.53
C ALA A 285 22.63 17.98 -8.21
N ALA A 286 23.82 17.38 -8.09
CA ALA A 286 24.71 17.59 -6.96
C ALA A 286 26.17 17.66 -7.40
N TYR A 287 26.98 18.42 -6.66
CA TYR A 287 28.43 18.33 -6.75
C TYR A 287 28.91 17.16 -5.89
N VAL A 288 29.45 16.14 -6.54
CA VAL A 288 29.88 14.89 -5.91
C VAL A 288 31.40 14.86 -5.84
N GLN A 289 31.94 14.46 -4.68
CA GLN A 289 33.36 14.22 -4.47
C GLN A 289 33.54 12.78 -3.99
N LEU A 290 34.36 12.03 -4.71
CA LEU A 290 34.73 10.67 -4.36
C LEU A 290 36.23 10.60 -4.13
N ARG A 291 36.61 9.95 -3.03
CA ARG A 291 37.98 9.61 -2.70
C ARG A 291 38.02 8.16 -2.25
N ASP A 292 38.62 7.31 -3.07
CA ASP A 292 38.86 5.93 -2.68
C ASP A 292 40.06 5.81 -1.73
N GLN A 293 40.02 4.78 -0.89
CA GLN A 293 41.11 4.38 -0.02
C GLN A 293 41.89 3.24 -0.69
N LEU A 294 43.22 3.31 -0.62
CA LEU A 294 44.07 2.29 -1.22
C LEU A 294 44.29 1.13 -0.23
N PRO A 295 44.29 -0.13 -0.70
CA PRO A 295 44.75 -1.28 0.07
C PRO A 295 46.14 -1.08 0.67
N HIS A 296 46.39 -1.68 1.84
CA HIS A 296 47.68 -1.57 2.52
C HIS A 296 48.82 -2.14 1.66
N LYS A 297 49.98 -1.45 1.64
CA LYS A 297 51.18 -1.83 0.87
C LYS A 297 50.94 -2.01 -0.65
N SER A 298 49.91 -1.37 -1.20
CA SER A 298 49.69 -1.35 -2.65
C SER A 298 50.48 -0.23 -3.32
N LYS A 299 50.85 -0.43 -4.59
CA LYS A 299 51.47 0.59 -5.44
C LYS A 299 50.54 0.88 -6.61
N VAL A 300 50.18 2.14 -6.81
CA VAL A 300 49.35 2.54 -7.96
C VAL A 300 50.15 2.39 -9.24
N ILE A 301 49.59 1.71 -10.23
CA ILE A 301 50.17 1.52 -11.55
C ILE A 301 49.58 2.54 -12.53
N SER A 302 48.27 2.76 -12.46
CA SER A 302 47.55 3.64 -13.37
C SER A 302 46.21 4.10 -12.78
N GLY A 303 45.64 5.14 -13.38
CA GLY A 303 44.33 5.67 -13.01
C GLY A 303 44.37 6.68 -11.87
N ASN A 304 43.21 7.24 -11.57
CA ASN A 304 43.01 8.14 -10.44
C ASN A 304 42.02 7.48 -9.48
N PHE A 305 42.26 7.61 -8.18
CA PHE A 305 41.39 7.11 -7.11
C PHE A 305 40.60 8.25 -6.45
N THR A 306 40.66 9.45 -7.02
CA THR A 306 39.88 10.61 -6.61
C THR A 306 39.24 11.28 -7.81
N ARG A 307 38.00 11.74 -7.68
CA ARG A 307 37.33 12.54 -8.70
C ARG A 307 36.22 13.37 -8.08
N SER A 308 35.97 14.53 -8.67
CA SER A 308 34.85 15.38 -8.29
C SER A 308 34.20 15.97 -9.53
N GLN A 309 32.88 16.05 -9.53
CA GLN A 309 32.11 16.49 -10.68
C GLN A 309 30.69 16.90 -10.27
N VAL A 310 30.09 17.84 -11.00
CA VAL A 310 28.64 18.09 -10.94
C VAL A 310 27.93 16.99 -11.71
N MET A 311 27.05 16.25 -11.04
CA MET A 311 26.22 15.20 -11.62
C MET A 311 24.78 15.66 -11.72
N HIS A 312 24.24 15.69 -12.92
CA HIS A 312 22.81 15.87 -13.19
C HIS A 312 22.02 14.58 -12.88
N PRO A 313 20.67 14.64 -12.78
CA PRO A 313 19.84 13.45 -12.63
C PRO A 313 20.09 12.44 -13.75
N GLY A 314 20.36 11.19 -13.39
CA GLY A 314 20.67 10.10 -14.32
C GLY A 314 22.10 10.10 -14.84
N ASP A 315 22.95 11.06 -14.46
CA ASP A 315 24.37 11.03 -14.83
C ASP A 315 25.06 9.83 -14.19
N VAL A 316 25.90 9.19 -15.00
CA VAL A 316 26.74 8.06 -14.60
C VAL A 316 28.18 8.35 -14.99
N TRP A 317 29.12 8.07 -14.10
CA TRP A 317 30.53 8.05 -14.44
C TRP A 317 31.26 6.90 -13.76
N VAL A 318 32.39 6.55 -14.36
CA VAL A 318 33.24 5.46 -13.90
C VAL A 318 34.59 6.01 -13.47
N LEU A 319 35.09 5.51 -12.34
CA LEU A 319 36.47 5.68 -11.90
C LEU A 319 37.18 4.33 -11.96
N GLU A 320 38.30 4.28 -12.67
CA GLU A 320 39.07 3.05 -12.81
C GLU A 320 40.53 3.32 -12.47
N TYR A 321 41.12 2.39 -11.71
CA TYR A 321 42.54 2.42 -11.40
C TYR A 321 43.08 1.02 -11.13
N SER A 322 44.36 0.83 -11.38
CA SER A 322 45.04 -0.46 -11.23
C SER A 322 46.15 -0.35 -10.19
N LEU A 323 46.24 -1.37 -9.35
CA LEU A 323 47.20 -1.48 -8.27
C LEU A 323 48.06 -2.72 -8.44
N LEU A 324 49.34 -2.57 -8.09
CA LEU A 324 50.23 -3.67 -7.80
C LEU A 324 50.10 -3.99 -6.32
N LEU A 325 49.83 -5.26 -6.02
CA LEU A 325 49.81 -5.79 -4.67
C LEU A 325 51.08 -6.59 -4.42
N ASN A 326 51.62 -6.44 -3.23
CA ASN A 326 52.66 -7.32 -2.72
C ASN A 326 52.01 -8.61 -2.23
N ASN A 327 52.74 -9.72 -2.30
CA ASN A 327 52.23 -11.01 -1.88
C ASN A 327 51.80 -10.96 -0.39
N SER A 328 50.55 -11.30 -0.12
CA SER A 328 49.93 -11.28 1.21
C SER A 328 48.87 -12.36 1.29
N GLU A 329 48.76 -13.02 2.43
CA GLU A 329 47.79 -14.09 2.69
C GLU A 329 46.32 -13.65 2.46
N TYR A 330 46.00 -12.39 2.74
CA TYR A 330 44.71 -11.78 2.49
C TYR A 330 44.84 -10.37 1.93
N ILE A 331 43.84 -9.95 1.15
CA ILE A 331 43.76 -8.59 0.61
C ILE A 331 42.53 -7.89 1.22
N LEU A 332 42.77 -6.76 1.89
CA LEU A 332 41.72 -5.84 2.35
C LEU A 332 41.56 -4.69 1.35
N ILE A 333 40.41 -4.63 0.70
CA ILE A 333 40.00 -3.52 -0.15
C ILE A 333 39.09 -2.60 0.68
N PRO A 334 39.56 -1.44 1.14
CA PRO A 334 38.77 -0.53 1.95
C PRO A 334 37.64 0.13 1.15
N GLY A 335 36.70 0.76 1.85
CA GLY A 335 35.60 1.51 1.24
C GLY A 335 36.04 2.86 0.66
N ALA A 336 35.36 3.30 -0.39
CA ALA A 336 35.54 4.65 -0.94
C ALA A 336 34.66 5.65 -0.18
N LYS A 337 35.22 6.81 0.13
CA LYS A 337 34.48 7.91 0.77
C LYS A 337 33.83 8.79 -0.28
N VAL A 338 32.54 9.07 -0.09
CA VAL A 338 31.74 9.91 -0.96
C VAL A 338 31.14 11.05 -0.14
N THR A 339 31.15 12.24 -0.70
CA THR A 339 30.44 13.41 -0.17
C THR A 339 29.75 14.12 -1.32
N PHE A 340 28.56 14.66 -1.09
CA PHE A 340 27.90 15.48 -2.08
C PHE A 340 27.16 16.66 -1.45
N ILE A 341 26.91 17.69 -2.26
CA ILE A 341 26.10 18.85 -1.90
C ILE A 341 25.32 19.34 -3.12
N ASP A 342 24.09 19.78 -2.92
CA ASP A 342 23.27 20.37 -3.98
C ASP A 342 23.13 21.89 -3.86
N SER A 343 22.31 22.47 -4.75
CA SER A 343 22.03 23.91 -4.77
C SER A 343 21.17 24.40 -3.60
N LYS A 344 20.42 23.52 -2.92
CA LYS A 344 19.66 23.84 -1.69
C LYS A 344 20.51 23.69 -0.43
N LYS A 345 21.79 23.31 -0.57
CA LYS A 345 22.74 23.03 0.53
C LYS A 345 22.42 21.76 1.30
N TYR A 346 21.55 20.90 0.78
CA TYR A 346 21.46 19.53 1.30
C TYR A 346 22.76 18.81 0.95
N SER A 347 23.34 18.13 1.94
CA SER A 347 24.61 17.43 1.81
C SER A 347 24.60 16.16 2.64
N ASP A 348 25.30 15.13 2.15
CA ASP A 348 25.50 13.89 2.87
C ASP A 348 26.90 13.30 2.60
N SER A 349 27.31 12.34 3.41
CA SER A 349 28.54 11.57 3.24
C SER A 349 28.35 10.11 3.64
N PHE A 350 28.90 9.21 2.83
CA PHE A 350 28.89 7.78 3.11
C PHE A 350 30.17 7.11 2.62
N GLU A 351 30.38 5.87 3.05
CA GLU A 351 31.47 5.02 2.59
C GLU A 351 30.93 3.76 1.92
N THR A 352 31.54 3.33 0.82
CA THR A 352 31.19 2.05 0.19
C THR A 352 31.61 0.88 1.08
N PRO A 353 31.06 -0.32 0.88
CA PRO A 353 31.55 -1.52 1.56
C PRO A 353 33.05 -1.76 1.34
N ALA A 354 33.69 -2.37 2.34
CA ALA A 354 35.02 -2.93 2.25
C ALA A 354 34.95 -4.43 1.96
N TYR A 355 35.96 -4.97 1.27
CA TYR A 355 36.03 -6.37 0.86
C TYR A 355 37.30 -7.03 1.42
N ILE A 356 37.17 -8.28 1.84
CA ILE A 356 38.30 -9.12 2.29
C ILE A 356 38.20 -10.45 1.54
N PHE A 357 39.30 -10.92 0.98
CA PHE A 357 39.39 -12.29 0.45
C PHE A 357 40.80 -12.85 0.64
N ASN A 358 40.86 -14.16 0.81
CA ASN A 358 42.09 -14.92 1.04
C ASN A 358 42.63 -15.42 -0.31
N ILE A 359 43.95 -15.43 -0.45
CA ILE A 359 44.62 -16.06 -1.59
C ILE A 359 44.94 -17.50 -1.16
N GLU A 360 44.23 -18.48 -1.71
CA GLU A 360 44.52 -19.90 -1.44
C GLU A 360 45.83 -20.28 -2.15
N GLU A 361 46.88 -20.57 -1.37
CA GLU A 361 48.14 -21.13 -1.90
C GLU A 361 47.88 -22.56 -2.39
N ASN A 362 47.89 -22.75 -3.72
CA ASN A 362 47.99 -24.09 -4.31
C ASN A 362 49.45 -24.57 -4.14
N TYR A 363 49.74 -25.25 -3.05
CA TYR A 363 50.95 -26.08 -2.99
C TYR A 363 50.75 -27.24 -3.96
N ALA A 364 51.41 -27.18 -5.12
CA ALA A 364 51.68 -28.37 -5.89
C ALA A 364 52.56 -29.27 -5.00
N GLU A 365 52.01 -30.40 -4.55
CA GLU A 365 52.81 -31.45 -3.92
C GLU A 365 53.91 -31.88 -4.91
N ASP A 366 55.14 -31.47 -4.62
CA ASP A 366 56.34 -32.06 -5.20
C ASP A 366 56.35 -33.56 -4.81
N LYS A 367 56.00 -34.42 -5.75
CA LYS A 367 56.27 -35.85 -5.64
C LYS A 367 57.77 -36.07 -5.72
N SER A 368 58.42 -36.16 -4.56
CA SER A 368 59.73 -36.76 -4.41
C SER A 368 59.70 -38.20 -4.90
N THR A 369 60.60 -38.50 -5.82
CA THR A 369 60.89 -39.81 -6.40
C THR A 369 61.46 -40.74 -5.33
N GLU A 370 60.80 -41.86 -5.08
CA GLU A 370 61.45 -43.11 -4.65
C GLU A 370 60.76 -44.26 -5.38
N GLU A 371 61.40 -44.69 -6.48
CA GLU A 371 61.31 -46.07 -6.94
C GLU A 371 61.99 -46.94 -5.87
N ASP A 372 61.26 -47.84 -5.23
CA ASP A 372 61.72 -49.24 -5.12
C ASP A 372 60.66 -50.20 -4.54
N LEU A 373 60.69 -51.41 -5.12
CA LEU A 373 60.10 -52.70 -4.69
C LEU A 373 58.76 -53.16 -5.31
N LEU A 374 58.94 -53.90 -6.41
CA LEU A 374 58.09 -55.00 -6.88
C LEU A 374 57.91 -56.09 -5.80
N TYR A 375 56.72 -56.70 -5.67
CA TYR A 375 56.30 -57.95 -6.36
C TYR A 375 55.01 -58.51 -5.71
N GLU A 376 54.09 -58.96 -6.59
CA GLU A 376 53.05 -59.99 -6.42
C GLU A 376 52.04 -59.92 -5.26
N ASN A 377 50.74 -59.77 -5.60
CA ASN A 377 49.86 -60.95 -5.67
C ASN A 377 48.55 -60.68 -6.46
N THR A 378 48.47 -61.32 -7.63
CA THR A 378 47.34 -62.12 -8.16
C THR A 378 45.92 -61.88 -7.62
N LEU A 379 44.99 -61.49 -8.49
CA LEU A 379 44.08 -62.42 -9.21
C LEU A 379 42.76 -61.74 -9.62
N SER A 380 42.63 -61.58 -10.94
CA SER A 380 41.43 -61.53 -11.78
C SER A 380 40.04 -61.47 -11.16
N LYS A 381 39.21 -60.55 -11.69
CA LYS A 381 38.01 -60.97 -12.43
C LYS A 381 37.70 -60.01 -13.57
N THR A 382 37.74 -60.62 -14.75
CA THR A 382 37.32 -60.18 -16.08
C THR A 382 35.84 -59.79 -16.07
N GLU A 383 35.47 -58.76 -16.85
CA GLU A 383 34.59 -58.91 -18.02
C GLU A 383 34.46 -57.55 -18.73
N ASP A 384 34.99 -57.53 -19.96
CA ASP A 384 34.72 -56.55 -21.00
C ASP A 384 33.26 -56.67 -21.45
N GLU A 385 32.60 -55.56 -21.81
CA GLU A 385 32.23 -55.31 -23.21
C GLU A 385 31.71 -53.87 -23.44
N LYS A 386 32.45 -53.17 -24.34
CA LYS A 386 32.04 -52.33 -25.49
C LYS A 386 30.94 -51.26 -25.28
N LEU A 387 31.30 -49.97 -25.35
CA LEU A 387 31.38 -49.12 -26.56
C LEU A 387 30.03 -48.85 -27.24
N GLU A 388 29.50 -47.63 -27.08
CA GLU A 388 29.17 -46.78 -28.23
C GLU A 388 29.05 -45.28 -27.85
N ASN A 389 29.35 -44.47 -28.84
CA ASN A 389 29.77 -43.06 -28.82
C ASN A 389 28.62 -42.04 -28.93
N ASN A 390 29.02 -40.77 -28.78
CA ASN A 390 28.38 -39.49 -29.19
C ASN A 390 27.40 -38.88 -28.17
N ASP A 391 27.46 -37.60 -27.79
CA ASP A 391 27.84 -36.41 -28.57
C ASP A 391 28.32 -35.22 -27.69
N ASP A 392 29.21 -34.44 -28.31
CA ASP A 392 29.30 -32.97 -28.30
C ASP A 392 29.60 -32.19 -26.98
N LYS A 393 30.86 -31.78 -26.82
CA LYS A 393 31.32 -30.75 -25.86
C LYS A 393 31.25 -29.36 -26.50
N ARG A 394 30.25 -28.56 -26.13
CA ARG A 394 30.37 -27.09 -26.13
C ARG A 394 30.77 -26.59 -24.74
N LYS A 395 31.87 -25.84 -24.70
CA LYS A 395 32.41 -25.15 -23.53
C LYS A 395 31.42 -24.08 -23.05
N GLU A 396 30.89 -24.25 -21.85
CA GLU A 396 30.36 -23.15 -21.04
C GLU A 396 31.25 -22.98 -19.80
N SER A 397 31.84 -21.78 -19.70
CA SER A 397 32.63 -21.32 -18.56
C SER A 397 31.70 -21.12 -17.36
N GLN A 398 31.79 -22.00 -16.36
CA GLN A 398 30.98 -21.91 -15.15
C GLN A 398 31.55 -20.85 -14.18
N ASN A 399 30.73 -19.83 -13.95
CA ASN A 399 30.88 -18.82 -12.91
C ASN A 399 30.50 -19.48 -11.57
N ILE A 400 31.42 -19.64 -10.63
CA ILE A 400 31.12 -20.19 -9.30
C ILE A 400 31.27 -19.09 -8.25
N TYR A 401 30.13 -18.51 -7.86
CA TYR A 401 29.95 -18.01 -6.49
C TYR A 401 28.80 -18.80 -5.88
N SER A 402 29.04 -19.47 -4.75
CA SER A 402 28.01 -20.20 -4.03
C SER A 402 26.96 -19.22 -3.49
N ILE A 403 25.69 -19.44 -3.87
CA ILE A 403 24.50 -18.69 -3.41
C ILE A 403 24.46 -18.55 -1.87
N LYS A 404 25.08 -19.49 -1.16
CA LYS A 404 25.19 -19.49 0.30
C LYS A 404 26.07 -18.33 0.82
N ALA A 405 27.20 -18.05 0.17
CA ALA A 405 28.10 -16.95 0.54
C ALA A 405 27.46 -15.58 0.29
N LEU A 406 26.71 -15.46 -0.80
CA LEU A 406 25.98 -14.24 -1.16
C LEU A 406 24.85 -13.96 -0.14
N LYS A 407 24.16 -15.02 0.32
CA LYS A 407 23.12 -14.92 1.34
C LYS A 407 23.68 -14.56 2.72
N GLN A 408 24.84 -15.12 3.11
CA GLN A 408 25.52 -14.78 4.37
C GLN A 408 25.99 -13.31 4.39
N SER A 409 26.56 -12.84 3.28
CA SER A 409 26.98 -11.44 3.10
C SER A 409 25.80 -10.47 3.25
N LEU A 410 24.66 -10.77 2.61
CA LEU A 410 23.46 -9.95 2.69
C LEU A 410 22.89 -9.86 4.13
N ILE A 411 22.91 -10.97 4.87
CA ILE A 411 22.42 -11.00 6.26
C ILE A 411 23.32 -10.14 7.17
N SER A 412 24.64 -10.24 7.02
CA SER A 412 25.59 -9.39 7.76
C SER A 412 25.45 -7.89 7.47
N LEU A 413 24.99 -7.55 6.26
CA LEU A 413 24.74 -6.17 5.84
C LEU A 413 23.51 -5.59 6.56
N ILE A 414 22.45 -6.39 6.71
CA ILE A 414 21.23 -6.02 7.42
C ILE A 414 21.50 -5.82 8.91
N GLU A 415 22.29 -6.70 9.53
CA GLU A 415 22.65 -6.60 10.95
C GLU A 415 23.52 -5.36 11.25
N ARG A 416 24.42 -4.98 10.33
CA ARG A 416 25.22 -3.74 10.46
C ARG A 416 24.41 -2.46 10.26
N ALA A 417 23.42 -2.46 9.36
CA ALA A 417 22.54 -1.31 9.16
C ALA A 417 21.65 -1.02 10.38
N ILE A 418 21.27 -2.07 11.12
CA ILE A 418 20.46 -1.94 12.35
C ILE A 418 21.33 -1.57 13.56
N GLY A 419 22.60 -1.97 13.59
CA GLY A 419 23.50 -1.76 14.74
C GLY A 419 24.17 -0.38 14.85
N TRP A 420 24.01 0.51 13.87
CA TRP A 420 24.70 1.82 13.81
C TRP A 420 23.92 3.02 14.39
N ARG A 421 22.80 2.78 15.09
CA ARG A 421 22.20 3.80 15.97
C ARG A 421 22.16 3.31 17.42
N ARG A 422 23.28 3.46 18.11
CA ARG A 422 23.32 3.72 19.55
C ARG A 422 24.15 4.95 19.81
#